data_AF-A0A820WT29-F1
#
_entry.id   AF-A0A820WT29-F1
#
_cell.length_a   1.000
_cell.length_b   1.000
_cell.length_c   1.000
_cell.angle_alpha   90.00
_cell.angle_beta   90.00
_cell.angle_gamma   90.00
#
_symmetry.space_group_name_H-M   'P 1'
#
loop_
_entity.id
_entity.type
_entity.pdbx_description
1 polymer ?
#
loop_
_entity_poly.entity_id
_entity_poly.type
_entity_poly.pdbx_seq_one_letter_code
_entity_poly.pdbx_strand_id
1 'polypeptide(L)'
;MNSIRLTTLIIVLLCAIDNIQGKPISPSLNHFGDNVKYLLKLLGVENEYLKFLSYMKLYPPADDKMNGLYNDLFSFDSFISDLTEVYTKHYTPDDINQLISFYSSPLGRKANQVTHLLDKEMEDVMLNKISDYIFTLSENGFDITLPQVPH
;
A
#
# COMPACT_ATOMS: atom_id res chain seq x y z
N MET A 1 6.13 13.96 -8.34
CA MET A 1 5.06 13.45 -7.45
C MET A 1 4.75 11.98 -7.77
N ASN A 2 5.76 11.10 -7.73
CA ASN A 2 5.67 9.68 -8.13
C ASN A 2 6.13 8.69 -7.04
N SER A 3 6.45 9.15 -5.82
CA SER A 3 7.08 8.30 -4.78
C SER A 3 6.08 7.35 -4.10
N ILE A 4 4.81 7.76 -3.97
CA ILE A 4 3.77 6.99 -3.27
C ILE A 4 3.36 5.73 -4.04
N ARG A 5 3.55 5.69 -5.37
CA ARG A 5 3.28 4.47 -6.15
C ARG A 5 4.40 3.43 -6.04
N LEU A 6 5.60 3.80 -5.59
CA LEU A 6 6.73 2.87 -5.51
C LEU A 6 6.73 2.09 -4.20
N THR A 7 6.45 2.73 -3.06
CA THR A 7 6.52 2.08 -1.74
C THR A 7 5.40 1.06 -1.52
N THR A 8 4.17 1.33 -1.97
CA THR A 8 3.07 0.35 -1.86
C THR A 8 3.26 -0.85 -2.82
N LEU A 9 3.90 -0.64 -3.98
CA LEU A 9 4.25 -1.74 -4.89
C LEU A 9 5.44 -2.55 -4.38
N ILE A 10 6.41 -1.91 -3.72
CA ILE A 10 7.64 -2.56 -3.23
C ILE A 10 7.36 -3.48 -2.03
N ILE A 11 6.39 -3.16 -1.16
CA ILE A 11 5.99 -4.10 -0.09
C ILE A 11 5.27 -5.33 -0.65
N VAL A 12 4.53 -5.18 -1.76
CA VAL A 12 3.92 -6.32 -2.48
C VAL A 12 4.95 -7.12 -3.29
N LEU A 13 6.04 -6.49 -3.79
CA LEU A 13 7.11 -7.17 -4.53
C LEU A 13 8.19 -7.81 -3.65
N LEU A 14 8.45 -7.29 -2.44
CA LEU A 14 9.46 -7.86 -1.54
C LEU A 14 9.00 -9.16 -0.84
N CYS A 15 7.69 -9.43 -0.77
CA CYS A 15 7.18 -10.72 -0.28
C CYS A 15 7.13 -11.82 -1.35
N ALA A 16 7.47 -11.53 -2.61
CA ALA A 16 7.41 -12.48 -3.72
C ALA A 16 8.76 -13.13 -4.08
N ILE A 17 9.84 -12.81 -3.37
CA ILE A 17 11.17 -13.39 -3.61
C ILE A 17 11.61 -14.16 -2.37
N ASP A 18 10.89 -15.25 -2.07
CA ASP A 18 11.51 -16.47 -1.57
C ASP A 18 10.60 -17.66 -1.91
N ASN A 19 11.15 -18.52 -2.76
CA ASN A 19 10.67 -19.83 -3.18
C ASN A 19 10.04 -20.64 -2.03
N ILE A 20 8.97 -21.41 -2.30
CA ILE A 20 9.02 -22.89 -2.34
C ILE A 20 7.70 -23.44 -2.86
N GLN A 21 7.83 -24.37 -3.81
CA GLN A 21 6.77 -25.17 -4.39
C GLN A 21 6.00 -25.97 -3.32
N GLY A 22 4.68 -25.86 -3.35
CA GLY A 22 3.76 -26.78 -2.67
C GLY A 22 2.36 -26.61 -3.24
N LYS A 23 1.77 -27.69 -3.77
CA LYS A 23 0.37 -27.70 -4.25
C LYS A 23 -0.57 -27.20 -3.14
N PRO A 24 -1.51 -26.28 -3.42
CA PRO A 24 -2.47 -25.87 -2.41
C PRO A 24 -3.50 -26.97 -2.18
N ILE A 25 -3.52 -27.49 -0.95
CA ILE A 25 -4.69 -28.17 -0.40
C ILE A 25 -5.68 -27.04 -0.11
N SER A 26 -6.82 -27.03 -0.81
CA SER A 26 -7.89 -26.04 -0.61
C SER A 26 -8.69 -26.40 0.64
N PRO A 27 -8.64 -25.58 1.72
CA PRO A 27 -9.67 -25.61 2.74
C PRO A 27 -10.85 -24.77 2.25
N SER A 28 -12.01 -24.95 2.87
CA SER A 28 -13.26 -24.28 2.49
C SER A 28 -13.07 -22.76 2.35
N LEU A 29 -13.28 -22.28 1.12
CA LEU A 29 -13.03 -20.91 0.65
C LEU A 29 -13.60 -19.81 1.56
N ASN A 30 -14.69 -20.11 2.27
CA ASN A 30 -15.39 -19.18 3.15
C ASN A 30 -14.55 -18.76 4.37
N HIS A 31 -13.79 -19.67 4.99
CA HIS A 31 -12.99 -19.31 6.18
C HIS A 31 -11.68 -18.60 5.79
N PHE A 32 -11.13 -18.91 4.61
CA PHE A 32 -9.89 -18.31 4.15
C PHE A 32 -10.07 -16.83 3.79
N GLY A 33 -11.12 -16.50 3.01
CA GLY A 33 -11.44 -15.13 2.66
C GLY A 33 -11.73 -14.26 3.89
N ASP A 34 -12.45 -14.80 4.88
CA ASP A 34 -12.76 -14.08 6.12
C ASP A 34 -11.50 -13.80 6.96
N ASN A 35 -10.56 -14.74 7.02
CA ASN A 35 -9.28 -14.52 7.69
C ASN A 35 -8.45 -13.44 6.99
N VAL A 36 -8.44 -13.42 5.65
CA VAL A 36 -7.76 -12.36 4.90
C VAL A 36 -8.39 -11.00 5.18
N LYS A 37 -9.73 -10.88 5.17
CA LYS A 37 -10.42 -9.64 5.54
C LYS A 37 -10.07 -9.19 6.95
N TYR A 38 -9.98 -10.12 7.89
CA TYR A 38 -9.55 -9.83 9.26
C TYR A 38 -8.11 -9.32 9.33
N LEU A 39 -7.18 -9.95 8.60
CA LEU A 39 -5.81 -9.48 8.48
C LEU A 39 -5.74 -8.05 7.91
N LEU A 40 -6.46 -7.76 6.82
CA LEU A 40 -6.49 -6.42 6.21
C LEU A 40 -7.00 -5.35 7.20
N LYS A 41 -7.97 -5.72 8.05
CA LYS A 41 -8.44 -4.85 9.13
C LYS A 41 -7.37 -4.61 10.21
N LEU A 42 -6.64 -5.65 10.62
CA LEU A 42 -5.53 -5.52 11.58
C LEU A 42 -4.42 -4.61 11.06
N LEU A 43 -4.15 -4.67 9.76
CA LEU A 43 -3.16 -3.82 9.10
C LEU A 43 -3.62 -2.37 8.95
N GLY A 44 -4.90 -2.06 9.17
CA GLY A 44 -5.43 -0.70 9.09
C GLY A 44 -5.62 -0.20 7.67
N VAL A 45 -5.88 -1.11 6.71
CA VAL A 45 -6.09 -0.81 5.28
C VAL A 45 -7.20 0.21 5.04
N GLU A 46 -8.17 0.33 5.95
CA GLU A 46 -9.20 1.37 5.91
C GLU A 46 -8.61 2.79 5.92
N ASN A 47 -7.56 3.04 6.71
CA ASN A 47 -6.91 4.35 6.75
C ASN A 47 -6.23 4.68 5.42
N GLU A 48 -5.58 3.69 4.80
CA GLU A 48 -4.93 3.84 3.49
C GLU A 48 -5.98 4.05 2.39
N TYR A 49 -7.11 3.36 2.47
CA TYR A 49 -8.24 3.56 1.59
C TYR A 49 -8.81 4.99 1.69
N LEU A 50 -8.99 5.52 2.90
CA LEU A 50 -9.47 6.89 3.09
C LEU A 50 -8.48 7.93 2.55
N LYS A 51 -7.16 7.71 2.74
CA LYS A 51 -6.12 8.54 2.10
C LYS A 51 -6.23 8.46 0.58
N PHE A 52 -6.42 7.27 0.01
CA PHE A 52 -6.61 7.10 -1.43
C PHE A 52 -7.81 7.89 -1.96
N LEU A 53 -8.96 7.81 -1.28
CA LEU A 53 -10.14 8.60 -1.64
C LEU A 53 -9.88 10.10 -1.56
N SER A 54 -9.03 10.58 -0.64
CA SER A 54 -8.67 11.99 -0.57
C SER A 54 -7.96 12.49 -1.84
N TYR A 55 -7.14 11.65 -2.49
CA TYR A 55 -6.54 11.98 -3.78
C TYR A 55 -7.57 11.96 -4.91
N MET A 56 -8.52 11.03 -4.86
CA MET A 56 -9.60 10.96 -5.85
C MET A 56 -10.57 12.14 -5.77
N LYS A 57 -10.76 12.74 -4.59
CA LYS A 57 -11.54 13.99 -4.43
C LYS A 57 -10.93 15.18 -5.18
N LEU A 58 -9.69 15.11 -5.65
CA LEU A 58 -9.12 16.08 -6.59
C LEU A 58 -9.73 15.97 -8.00
N TYR A 59 -10.44 14.88 -8.28
CA TYR A 59 -11.14 14.61 -9.53
C TYR A 59 -12.59 14.16 -9.24
N PRO A 60 -13.45 15.05 -8.70
CA PRO A 60 -14.81 14.68 -8.38
C PRO A 60 -15.57 14.24 -9.65
N PRO A 61 -16.48 13.25 -9.55
CA PRO A 61 -17.28 12.84 -10.70
C PRO A 61 -18.08 14.03 -11.25
N ALA A 62 -18.05 14.20 -12.57
CA ALA A 62 -18.62 15.38 -13.23
C ALA A 62 -20.15 15.32 -13.40
N ASP A 63 -20.73 14.12 -13.33
CA ASP A 63 -22.16 13.87 -13.51
C ASP A 63 -22.64 12.66 -12.68
N ASP A 64 -23.97 12.47 -12.63
CA ASP A 64 -24.62 11.42 -11.85
C ASP A 64 -24.23 10.00 -12.30
N LYS A 65 -23.91 9.81 -13.59
CA LYS A 65 -23.50 8.51 -14.13
C LYS A 65 -22.07 8.17 -13.69
N MET A 66 -21.17 9.14 -13.72
CA MET A 66 -19.82 9.01 -13.16
C MET A 66 -19.87 8.82 -11.66
N ASN A 67 -20.80 9.48 -10.96
CA ASN A 67 -20.97 9.33 -9.52
C ASN A 67 -21.46 7.93 -9.14
N GLY A 68 -22.38 7.35 -9.92
CA GLY A 68 -22.79 5.94 -9.78
C GLY A 68 -21.61 4.98 -9.95
N LEU A 69 -20.86 5.10 -11.05
CA LEU A 69 -19.67 4.29 -11.30
C LEU A 69 -18.58 4.48 -10.23
N TYR A 70 -18.43 5.70 -9.72
CA TYR A 70 -17.48 6.00 -8.66
C TYR A 70 -17.84 5.24 -7.38
N ASN A 71 -19.11 5.27 -6.96
CA ASN A 71 -19.54 4.58 -5.76
C ASN A 71 -19.47 3.05 -5.91
N ASP A 72 -19.73 2.52 -7.11
CA ASP A 72 -19.67 1.08 -7.36
C ASP A 72 -18.21 0.57 -7.35
N LEU A 73 -17.32 1.23 -8.09
CA LEU A 73 -15.92 0.81 -8.26
C LEU A 73 -15.02 1.16 -7.08
N PHE A 74 -15.32 2.27 -6.40
CA PHE A 74 -14.58 2.74 -5.24
C PHE A 74 -15.43 2.63 -3.99
N SER A 75 -16.16 1.52 -3.83
CA SER A 75 -16.69 1.14 -2.52
C SER A 75 -15.58 0.46 -1.70
N PHE A 76 -15.61 0.64 -0.38
CA PHE A 76 -14.64 -0.03 0.50
C PHE A 76 -14.78 -1.55 0.41
N ASP A 77 -16.01 -2.04 0.28
CA ASP A 77 -16.29 -3.48 0.15
C ASP A 77 -15.71 -4.06 -1.14
N SER A 78 -15.82 -3.35 -2.28
CA SER A 78 -15.16 -3.76 -3.53
C SER A 78 -13.65 -3.79 -3.37
N PHE A 79 -13.08 -2.73 -2.78
CA PHE A 79 -11.64 -2.66 -2.54
C PHE A 79 -11.11 -3.80 -1.66
N ILE A 80 -11.82 -4.12 -0.58
CA ILE A 80 -11.47 -5.25 0.30
C ILE A 80 -11.65 -6.59 -0.42
N SER A 81 -12.67 -6.75 -1.25
CA SER A 81 -12.87 -7.95 -2.06
C SER A 81 -11.69 -8.17 -3.02
N ASP A 82 -11.29 -7.13 -3.74
CA ASP A 82 -10.17 -7.17 -4.69
C ASP A 82 -8.85 -7.50 -3.99
N LEU A 83 -8.58 -6.85 -2.85
CA LEU A 83 -7.40 -7.17 -2.03
C LEU A 83 -7.45 -8.61 -1.48
N THR A 84 -8.63 -9.08 -1.11
CA THR A 84 -8.79 -10.47 -0.65
C THR A 84 -8.42 -11.43 -1.78
N GLU A 85 -8.86 -11.18 -3.00
CA GLU A 85 -8.49 -11.99 -4.16
C GLU A 85 -6.96 -11.97 -4.39
N VAL A 86 -6.30 -10.83 -4.25
CA VAL A 86 -4.83 -10.74 -4.35
C VAL A 86 -4.15 -11.61 -3.30
N TYR A 87 -4.54 -11.50 -2.04
CA TYR A 87 -3.92 -12.30 -0.97
C TYR A 87 -4.16 -13.79 -1.15
N THR A 88 -5.37 -14.20 -1.53
CA THR A 88 -5.70 -15.62 -1.74
C THR A 88 -4.97 -16.25 -2.93
N LYS A 89 -4.46 -15.45 -3.88
CA LYS A 89 -3.60 -15.92 -4.99
C LYS A 89 -2.16 -16.20 -4.55
N HIS A 90 -1.67 -15.51 -3.53
CA HIS A 90 -0.25 -15.50 -3.19
C HIS A 90 0.07 -16.18 -1.85
N TYR A 91 -0.91 -16.31 -0.96
CA TYR A 91 -0.74 -16.90 0.36
C TYR A 91 -1.55 -18.16 0.51
N THR A 92 -1.06 -19.06 1.35
CA THR A 92 -1.86 -20.18 1.84
C THR A 92 -2.69 -19.77 3.06
N PRO A 93 -3.72 -20.55 3.41
CA PRO A 93 -4.48 -20.33 4.63
C PRO A 93 -3.64 -20.37 5.90
N ASP A 94 -2.58 -21.18 5.93
CA ASP A 94 -1.66 -21.23 7.07
C ASP A 94 -0.83 -19.95 7.19
N ASP A 95 -0.31 -19.43 6.06
CA ASP A 95 0.44 -18.16 6.04
C ASP A 95 -0.42 -17.01 6.58
N ILE A 96 -1.68 -16.92 6.16
CA ILE A 96 -2.60 -15.89 6.67
C ILE A 96 -2.82 -16.04 8.17
N ASN A 97 -2.97 -17.26 8.69
CA ASN A 97 -3.10 -17.48 10.13
C ASN A 97 -1.84 -17.07 10.89
N GLN A 98 -0.66 -17.36 10.35
CA GLN A 98 0.62 -16.95 10.94
C GLN A 98 0.77 -15.42 10.94
N LEU A 99 0.41 -14.75 9.83
CA LEU A 99 0.41 -13.29 9.73
C LEU A 99 -0.56 -12.67 10.75
N ILE A 100 -1.77 -13.20 10.86
CA ILE A 100 -2.74 -12.77 11.88
C ILE A 100 -2.15 -12.89 13.28
N SER A 101 -1.53 -14.04 13.60
CA SER A 101 -0.92 -14.28 14.90
C SER A 101 0.21 -13.29 15.19
N PHE A 102 1.09 -13.05 14.21
CA PHE A 102 2.16 -12.08 14.31
C PHE A 102 1.63 -10.65 14.54
N TYR A 103 0.77 -10.13 13.64
CA TYR A 103 0.25 -8.76 13.74
C TYR A 103 -0.67 -8.54 14.95
N SER A 104 -1.22 -9.62 15.53
CA SER A 104 -1.94 -9.58 16.80
C SER A 104 -1.03 -9.60 18.03
N SER A 105 0.27 -9.88 17.89
CA SER A 105 1.23 -9.85 19.00
C SER A 105 1.66 -8.41 19.37
N PRO A 106 2.18 -8.17 20.58
CA PRO A 106 2.73 -6.84 20.94
C PRO A 106 3.82 -6.36 19.98
N LEU A 107 4.68 -7.27 19.52
CA LEU A 107 5.73 -6.95 18.56
C LEU A 107 5.15 -6.62 17.18
N GLY A 108 4.22 -7.42 16.66
CA GLY A 108 3.61 -7.17 15.36
C GLY A 108 2.78 -5.89 15.31
N ARG A 109 2.07 -5.55 16.40
CA ARG A 109 1.40 -4.24 16.51
C ARG A 109 2.40 -3.09 16.47
N LYS A 110 3.51 -3.20 17.21
CA LYS A 110 4.59 -2.19 17.18
C LYS A 110 5.21 -2.10 15.79
N ALA A 111 5.48 -3.24 15.14
CA ALA A 111 6.02 -3.28 13.79
C ALA A 111 5.08 -2.54 12.83
N ASN A 112 3.78 -2.85 12.82
CA ASN A 112 2.80 -2.17 11.96
C ASN A 112 2.78 -0.64 12.19
N GLN A 113 2.80 -0.20 13.45
CA GLN A 113 2.81 1.23 13.79
C GLN A 113 4.11 1.94 13.38
N VAL A 114 5.26 1.29 13.61
CA VAL A 114 6.58 1.89 13.39
C VAL A 114 6.95 1.87 11.91
N THR A 115 6.53 0.87 11.13
CA THR A 115 6.78 0.83 9.68
C THR A 115 6.30 2.12 9.00
N HIS A 116 5.09 2.59 9.29
CA HIS A 116 4.58 3.84 8.73
C HIS A 116 5.42 5.08 9.12
N LEU A 117 5.98 5.10 10.32
CA LEU A 117 6.86 6.19 10.77
C LEU A 117 8.21 6.12 10.04
N LEU A 118 8.79 4.92 9.94
CA LEU A 118 10.06 4.70 9.25
C LEU A 118 9.96 5.05 7.78
N ASP A 119 8.86 4.70 7.09
CA ASP A 119 8.66 5.05 5.68
C ASP A 119 8.73 6.57 5.47
N LYS A 120 8.09 7.33 6.36
CA LYS A 120 8.12 8.80 6.32
C LYS A 120 9.52 9.35 6.59
N GLU A 121 10.21 8.84 7.61
CA GLU A 121 11.57 9.26 7.93
C GLU A 121 12.54 8.92 6.78
N MET A 122 12.34 7.78 6.12
CA MET A 122 13.12 7.39 4.93
C MET A 122 12.86 8.33 3.74
N GLU A 123 11.61 8.73 3.51
CA GLU A 123 11.27 9.74 2.50
C GLU A 123 11.96 11.09 2.79
N ASP A 124 11.90 11.56 4.04
CA ASP A 124 12.55 12.81 4.46
C ASP A 124 14.07 12.76 4.25
N VAL A 125 14.72 11.64 4.61
CA VAL A 125 16.16 11.44 4.38
C VAL A 125 16.50 11.50 2.88
N MET A 126 15.68 10.89 2.03
CA MET A 126 15.89 10.92 0.57
C MET A 126 15.70 12.32 -0.01
N LEU A 127 14.66 13.06 0.42
CA LEU A 127 14.41 14.43 -0.02
C LEU A 127 15.55 15.38 0.40
N ASN A 128 16.09 15.20 1.60
CA ASN A 128 17.25 15.96 2.07
C ASN A 128 18.48 15.68 1.19
N LYS A 129 18.77 14.40 0.87
CA LYS A 129 19.87 14.04 -0.03
C LYS A 129 19.72 14.62 -1.44
N ILE A 130 18.50 14.63 -1.97
CA ILE A 130 18.20 15.25 -3.28
C ILE A 130 18.45 16.76 -3.20
N SER A 131 18.04 17.41 -2.11
CA SER A 131 18.27 18.84 -1.89
C SER A 131 19.77 19.15 -1.83
N ASP A 132 20.54 18.41 -1.03
CA ASP A 132 22.00 18.56 -0.91
C ASP A 132 22.69 18.41 -2.27
N TYR A 133 22.29 17.43 -3.07
CA TYR A 133 22.80 17.21 -4.41
C TYR A 133 22.52 18.40 -5.34
N ILE A 134 21.28 18.92 -5.34
CA ILE A 134 20.89 20.08 -6.15
C ILE A 134 21.69 21.33 -5.74
N PHE A 135 21.82 21.60 -4.43
CA PHE A 135 22.60 22.74 -3.97
C PHE A 135 24.07 22.61 -4.35
N THR A 136 24.66 21.43 -4.18
CA THR A 136 26.07 21.17 -4.55
C THR A 136 26.29 21.38 -6.05
N LEU A 137 25.39 20.89 -6.90
CA LEU A 137 25.47 21.14 -8.35
C LEU A 137 25.39 22.64 -8.67
N SER A 138 24.47 23.37 -8.04
CA SER A 138 24.33 24.82 -8.25
C SER A 138 25.59 25.58 -7.81
N GLU A 139 26.20 25.22 -6.69
CA GLU A 139 27.45 25.84 -6.20
C GLU A 139 28.64 25.57 -7.14
N ASN A 140 28.62 24.45 -7.85
CA ASN A 140 29.65 24.09 -8.84
C ASN A 140 29.34 24.64 -10.25
N GLY A 141 28.36 25.52 -10.39
CA GLY A 141 28.05 26.22 -11.64
C GLY A 141 27.28 25.39 -12.66
N PHE A 142 26.66 24.29 -12.25
CA PHE A 142 25.74 23.54 -13.11
C PHE A 142 24.37 24.23 -13.16
N ASP A 143 23.80 24.36 -14.36
CA ASP A 143 22.43 24.86 -14.55
C ASP A 143 21.42 23.73 -14.28
N ILE A 144 20.53 23.92 -13.30
CA ILE A 144 19.58 22.91 -12.86
C ILE A 144 18.16 23.38 -13.22
N THR A 145 17.54 22.69 -14.17
CA THR A 145 16.12 22.86 -14.44
C THR A 145 15.31 21.92 -13.55
N LEU A 146 14.60 22.47 -12.57
CA LEU A 146 13.67 21.67 -11.76
C LEU A 146 12.43 21.31 -12.60
N PRO A 147 11.92 20.07 -12.47
CA PRO A 147 10.69 19.67 -13.15
C PRO A 147 9.55 20.57 -12.66
N GLN A 148 8.87 21.23 -13.61
CA GLN A 148 7.72 22.05 -13.33
C GLN A 148 6.57 21.15 -12.85
N VAL A 149 5.96 21.47 -11.71
CA VAL A 149 4.77 20.75 -11.24
C VAL A 149 3.57 21.30 -12.01
N PRO A 150 2.83 20.48 -12.77
CA PRO A 150 1.59 20.93 -13.39
C PRO A 150 0.61 21.39 -12.31
N HIS A 151 0.08 22.60 -12.46
CA HIS A 151 -0.96 23.17 -11.59
C HIS A 151 -2.30 22.47 -11.80
#